data_AF-A0A163LNI3-F1
#
_entry.id   AF-A0A163LNI3-F1
#
_cell.length_a   1.000
_cell.length_b   1.000
_cell.length_c   1.000
_cell.angle_alpha   90.00
_cell.angle_beta   90.00
_cell.angle_gamma   90.00
#
_symmetry.space_group_name_H-M   'P 1'
#
loop_
_entity.id
_entity.type
_entity.pdbx_description
1 polymer ?
#
loop_
_entity_poly.entity_id
_entity_poly.type
_entity_poly.pdbx_seq_one_letter_code
_entity_poly.pdbx_strand_id
1 'polypeptide(L)'
;MAVLRDLHEEGTRVEFRFISRIPGENEGCQIHFKFFKADHLIYDLNFGWTNLTIRNYIRVTTEFPLDRLNSFSLNGLFMSFEKHLYQLDWKETDTAGSYQLGFYGSEQDFNLTADIESVRRFGSEFKLDWDQAPLTTE
;
A
#
# COMPACT_ATOMS: atom_id res chain seq x y z
N MET A 1 -0.32 -3.60 -12.25
CA MET A 1 -0.43 -4.30 -10.96
C MET A 1 0.79 -3.91 -10.15
N ALA A 2 0.59 -3.35 -8.97
CA ALA A 2 1.68 -2.95 -8.09
C ALA A 2 2.04 -4.09 -7.14
N VAL A 3 3.33 -4.43 -7.05
CA VAL A 3 3.81 -5.55 -6.23
C VAL A 3 4.95 -5.09 -5.34
N LEU A 4 4.86 -5.40 -4.05
CA LEU A 4 5.97 -5.21 -3.13
C LEU A 4 6.37 -6.57 -2.56
N ARG A 5 7.64 -6.92 -2.75
CA ARG A 5 8.21 -8.21 -2.37
C ARG A 5 9.02 -8.07 -1.09
N ASP A 6 9.02 -9.13 -0.30
CA ASP A 6 9.93 -9.24 0.82
C ASP A 6 11.38 -9.35 0.32
N LEU A 7 12.31 -8.70 1.05
CA LEU A 7 13.73 -8.65 0.75
C LEU A 7 14.45 -9.97 1.10
N HIS A 8 13.93 -10.73 2.06
CA HIS A 8 14.60 -11.88 2.66
C HIS A 8 13.88 -13.21 2.42
N GLU A 9 12.54 -13.20 2.42
CA GLU A 9 11.72 -14.39 2.22
C GLU A 9 11.22 -14.46 0.77
N GLU A 10 11.87 -15.31 -0.03
CA GLU A 10 11.45 -15.54 -1.42
C GLU A 10 9.97 -15.96 -1.49
N GLY A 11 9.25 -15.38 -2.45
CA GLY A 11 7.83 -15.64 -2.64
C GLY A 11 6.88 -14.84 -1.73
N THR A 12 7.36 -14.25 -0.64
CA THR A 12 6.55 -13.37 0.23
C THR A 12 6.36 -12.00 -0.42
N ARG A 13 5.10 -11.54 -0.54
CA ARG A 13 4.75 -10.28 -1.21
C ARG A 13 3.32 -9.82 -0.93
N VAL A 14 3.08 -8.54 -1.13
CA VAL A 14 1.74 -7.97 -1.35
C VAL A 14 1.53 -7.62 -2.81
N GLU A 15 0.32 -7.81 -3.29
CA GLU A 15 -0.11 -7.38 -4.63
C GLU A 15 -1.34 -6.49 -4.50
N PHE A 16 -1.31 -5.35 -5.18
CA PHE A 16 -2.46 -4.44 -5.31
C PHE A 16 -2.85 -4.30 -6.77
N ARG A 17 -4.15 -4.38 -7.03
CA ARG A 17 -4.71 -4.15 -8.35
C ARG A 17 -5.98 -3.33 -8.24
N PHE A 18 -6.05 -2.23 -8.99
CA PHE A 18 -7.27 -1.47 -9.12
C PHE A 18 -8.28 -2.20 -10.03
N ILE A 19 -9.49 -2.38 -9.53
CA ILE A 19 -10.63 -2.95 -10.26
C ILE A 19 -11.36 -1.84 -11.02
N SER A 20 -11.64 -0.73 -10.34
CA SER A 20 -12.29 0.45 -10.93
C SER A 20 -12.01 1.70 -10.08
N ARG A 21 -12.27 2.88 -10.65
CA ARG A 21 -12.28 4.15 -9.93
C ARG A 21 -13.44 5.03 -10.38
N ILE A 22 -13.98 5.80 -9.44
CA ILE A 22 -14.97 6.84 -9.70
C ILE A 22 -14.24 8.20 -9.62
N PRO A 23 -14.33 9.07 -10.65
CA PRO A 23 -13.70 10.38 -10.63
C PRO A 23 -14.30 11.31 -9.57
N GLY A 24 -13.44 12.01 -8.83
CA GLY A 24 -13.85 12.99 -7.82
C GLY A 24 -13.00 12.86 -6.57
N GLU A 25 -12.72 13.96 -5.87
CA GLU A 25 -11.79 13.91 -4.72
C GLU A 25 -12.33 13.06 -3.56
N ASN A 26 -13.63 13.16 -3.31
CA ASN A 26 -14.32 12.45 -2.23
C ASN A 26 -14.94 11.11 -2.66
N GLU A 27 -14.77 10.76 -3.94
CA GLU A 27 -15.18 9.46 -4.48
C GLU A 27 -14.14 8.39 -4.14
N GLY A 28 -14.35 7.16 -4.62
CA GLY A 28 -13.48 6.04 -4.31
C GLY A 28 -13.06 5.19 -5.49
N CYS A 29 -12.31 4.16 -5.14
CA CYS A 29 -11.84 3.11 -6.03
C CYS A 29 -12.11 1.75 -5.41
N GLN A 30 -12.19 0.72 -6.25
CA GLN A 30 -12.22 -0.67 -5.83
C GLN A 30 -10.86 -1.29 -6.09
N ILE A 31 -10.34 -1.99 -5.09
CA ILE A 31 -8.99 -2.57 -5.07
C ILE A 31 -9.11 -4.04 -4.74
N HIS A 32 -8.37 -4.84 -5.49
CA HIS A 32 -8.06 -6.22 -5.16
C HIS A 32 -6.68 -6.28 -4.52
N PHE A 33 -6.62 -6.79 -3.30
CA PHE A 33 -5.39 -7.00 -2.56
C PHE A 33 -5.15 -8.48 -2.32
N LYS A 34 -3.88 -8.88 -2.42
CA LYS A 34 -3.42 -10.21 -2.05
C LYS A 34 -2.18 -10.14 -1.20
N PHE A 35 -2.08 -11.08 -0.26
CA PHE A 35 -0.84 -11.37 0.44
C PHE A 35 -0.42 -12.82 0.20
N PHE A 36 0.84 -12.99 -0.17
CA PHE A 36 1.48 -14.28 -0.33
C PHE A 36 2.60 -14.44 0.69
N LYS A 37 2.77 -15.65 1.21
CA LYS A 37 3.92 -16.05 2.03
C LYS A 37 4.54 -17.30 1.44
N ALA A 38 5.84 -17.24 1.12
CA ALA A 38 6.55 -18.33 0.44
C ALA A 38 5.76 -18.89 -0.77
N ASP A 39 5.27 -17.99 -1.64
CA ASP A 39 4.42 -18.29 -2.81
C ASP A 39 3.04 -18.90 -2.55
N HIS A 40 2.68 -19.14 -1.29
CA HIS A 40 1.32 -19.53 -0.92
C HIS A 40 0.44 -18.30 -0.74
N LEU A 41 -0.72 -18.29 -1.40
CA LEU A 41 -1.75 -17.27 -1.18
C LEU A 41 -2.32 -17.44 0.23
N ILE A 42 -2.11 -16.43 1.07
CA ILE A 42 -2.58 -16.42 2.47
C ILE A 42 -3.85 -15.59 2.60
N TYR A 43 -3.96 -14.51 1.82
CA TYR A 43 -5.07 -13.57 1.92
C TYR A 43 -5.43 -12.99 0.55
N ASP A 44 -6.73 -12.83 0.31
CA ASP A 44 -7.32 -12.34 -0.95
C ASP A 44 -8.59 -11.54 -0.60
N LEU A 45 -8.58 -10.24 -0.87
CA LEU A 45 -9.66 -9.32 -0.47
C LEU A 45 -9.92 -8.26 -1.54
N ASN A 46 -11.21 -8.03 -1.82
CA ASN A 46 -11.67 -6.83 -2.52
C ASN A 46 -12.20 -5.81 -1.51
N PHE A 47 -11.74 -4.56 -1.61
CA PHE A 47 -12.20 -3.46 -0.77
C PHE A 47 -12.19 -2.13 -1.51
N GLY A 48 -12.81 -1.12 -0.90
CA GLY A 48 -12.78 0.25 -1.41
C GLY A 48 -11.93 1.17 -0.55
N TRP A 49 -11.23 2.10 -1.21
CA TRP A 49 -10.62 3.27 -0.58
C TRP A 49 -11.09 4.54 -1.29
N THR A 50 -11.21 5.62 -0.55
CA THR A 50 -11.42 6.97 -1.11
C THR A 50 -10.21 7.41 -1.92
N ASN A 51 -10.44 8.26 -2.93
CA ASN A 51 -9.39 8.84 -3.75
C ASN A 51 -8.44 9.72 -2.90
N LEU A 52 -8.91 10.29 -1.80
CA LEU A 52 -8.06 10.97 -0.81
C LEU A 52 -7.07 10.00 -0.14
N THR A 53 -7.55 8.85 0.34
CA THR A 53 -6.68 7.80 0.92
C THR A 53 -5.65 7.34 -0.11
N ILE A 54 -6.06 7.13 -1.37
CA ILE A 54 -5.15 6.72 -2.45
C ILE A 54 -4.04 7.73 -2.69
N ARG A 55 -4.36 9.02 -2.80
CA ARG A 55 -3.35 10.08 -3.01
C ARG A 55 -2.35 10.12 -1.85
N ASN A 56 -2.83 10.01 -0.63
CA ASN A 56 -1.97 9.98 0.56
C ASN A 56 -1.08 8.75 0.58
N TYR A 57 -1.62 7.57 0.29
CA TYR A 57 -0.88 6.32 0.24
C TYR A 57 0.19 6.32 -0.86
N ILE A 58 -0.15 6.82 -2.05
CA ILE A 58 0.81 7.05 -3.15
C ILE A 58 1.95 7.93 -2.64
N ARG A 59 1.64 9.07 -2.02
CA ARG A 59 2.68 9.99 -1.56
C ARG A 59 3.60 9.35 -0.52
N VAL A 60 3.03 8.65 0.48
CA VAL A 60 3.77 7.94 1.52
C VAL A 60 4.73 6.90 0.90
N THR A 61 4.30 6.18 -0.13
CA THR A 61 5.09 5.12 -0.74
C THR A 61 6.09 5.63 -1.77
N THR A 62 5.75 6.64 -2.60
CA THR A 62 6.68 7.22 -3.60
C THR A 62 7.77 8.08 -2.99
N GLU A 63 7.49 8.76 -1.88
CA GLU A 63 8.46 9.62 -1.17
C GLU A 63 9.13 8.89 0.01
N PHE A 64 8.91 7.58 0.14
CA PHE A 64 9.34 6.78 1.28
C PHE A 64 10.86 6.88 1.56
N PRO A 65 11.31 6.87 2.83
CA PRO A 65 10.50 7.07 4.03
C PRO A 65 10.03 8.52 4.10
N LEU A 66 8.74 8.72 4.40
CA LEU A 66 8.14 10.05 4.48
C LEU A 66 8.00 10.48 5.94
N ASP A 67 8.59 11.62 6.32
CA ASP A 67 8.49 12.13 7.69
C ASP A 67 7.19 12.88 7.95
N ARG A 68 6.65 13.57 6.93
CA ARG A 68 5.48 14.44 7.06
C ARG A 68 4.50 14.31 5.91
N LEU A 69 3.20 14.29 6.24
CA LEU A 69 2.10 14.32 5.28
C LEU A 69 1.06 15.35 5.74
N ASN A 70 0.67 16.27 4.85
CA ASN A 70 -0.34 17.29 5.14
C ASN A 70 -0.06 18.07 6.44
N SER A 71 1.21 18.39 6.69
CA SER A 71 1.72 19.06 7.90
C SER A 71 1.73 18.22 9.19
N PHE A 72 1.33 16.95 9.15
CA PHE A 72 1.42 16.01 10.27
C PHE A 72 2.71 15.21 10.20
N SER A 73 3.34 14.98 11.36
CA SER A 73 4.48 14.05 11.48
C SER A 73 3.95 12.62 11.45
N LEU A 74 4.51 11.78 10.59
CA LEU A 74 4.09 10.38 10.44
C LEU A 74 4.76 9.47 11.47
N ASN A 75 6.01 9.73 11.84
CA ASN A 75 6.76 8.93 12.82
C ASN A 75 6.72 7.41 12.54
N GLY A 76 6.84 7.02 11.26
CA GLY A 76 6.79 5.60 10.87
C GLY A 76 5.38 5.04 10.71
N LEU A 77 4.35 5.88 10.59
CA LEU A 77 2.95 5.44 10.58
C LEU A 77 2.12 6.27 9.61
N PHE A 78 1.40 5.58 8.73
CA PHE A 78 0.29 6.12 7.95
C PHE A 78 -1.01 5.43 8.39
N MET A 79 -2.06 6.22 8.59
CA MET A 79 -3.41 5.75 8.92
C MET A 79 -4.44 6.43 8.03
N SER A 80 -5.50 5.70 7.69
CA SER A 80 -6.70 6.17 7.01
C SER A 80 -7.95 5.81 7.84
N PHE A 81 -9.08 6.40 7.50
CA PHE A 81 -10.38 6.08 8.12
C PHE A 81 -11.12 4.94 7.41
N GLU A 82 -10.45 4.26 6.49
CA GLU A 82 -11.02 3.15 5.73
C GLU A 82 -11.21 1.93 6.63
N LYS A 83 -12.11 1.01 6.25
CA LYS A 83 -12.32 -0.22 7.03
C LYS A 83 -11.19 -1.22 6.86
N HIS A 84 -10.68 -1.36 5.64
CA HIS A 84 -9.73 -2.40 5.25
C HIS A 84 -8.36 -1.79 4.95
N LEU A 85 -7.29 -2.48 5.38
CA LEU A 85 -5.91 -2.02 5.24
C LEU A 85 -5.71 -0.56 5.67
N TYR A 86 -6.28 -0.21 6.82
CA TYR A 86 -6.40 1.18 7.26
C TYR A 86 -5.06 1.77 7.72
N GLN A 87 -4.05 0.94 7.98
CA GLN A 87 -2.77 1.37 8.50
C GLN A 87 -1.60 0.70 7.79
N LEU A 88 -0.57 1.51 7.52
CA LEU A 88 0.77 1.09 7.14
C LEU A 88 1.75 1.64 8.18
N ASP A 89 2.45 0.75 8.89
CA ASP A 89 3.60 1.13 9.70
C ASP A 89 4.92 0.77 9.00
N TRP A 90 5.98 1.47 9.38
CA TRP A 90 7.33 1.11 9.00
C TRP A 90 8.34 1.45 10.08
N LYS A 91 9.33 0.57 10.21
CA LYS A 91 10.46 0.76 11.09
C LYS A 91 11.73 0.31 10.37
N GLU A 92 12.77 1.13 10.44
CA GLU A 92 14.08 0.74 9.93
C GLU A 92 14.60 -0.47 10.73
N THR A 93 15.13 -1.45 10.02
CA THR A 93 15.75 -2.65 10.59
C THR A 93 17.20 -2.37 10.98
N ASP A 94 17.89 -3.37 11.54
CA ASP A 94 19.33 -3.26 11.83
C ASP A 94 20.19 -3.08 10.56
N THR A 95 19.62 -3.40 9.39
CA THR A 95 20.26 -3.16 8.09
C THR A 95 19.84 -1.79 7.56
N ALA A 96 20.80 -0.87 7.50
CA ALA A 96 20.58 0.49 7.01
C ALA A 96 19.88 0.50 5.64
N GLY A 97 18.82 1.30 5.51
CA GLY A 97 18.03 1.40 4.28
C GLY A 97 17.04 0.26 4.04
N SER A 98 16.88 -0.68 4.98
CA SER A 98 15.86 -1.74 4.95
C SER A 98 14.83 -1.53 6.05
N TYR A 99 13.55 -1.71 5.73
CA TYR A 99 12.43 -1.39 6.60
C TYR A 99 11.51 -2.59 6.74
N GLN A 100 11.11 -2.89 7.98
CA GLN A 100 9.98 -3.76 8.24
C GLN A 100 8.70 -2.95 8.05
N LEU A 101 7.80 -3.43 7.20
CA LEU A 101 6.51 -2.83 6.89
C LEU A 101 5.39 -3.70 7.44
N GLY A 102 4.45 -3.10 8.15
CA GLY A 102 3.24 -3.74 8.64
C GLY A 102 1.99 -3.15 7.99
N PHE A 103 1.18 -4.01 7.38
CA PHE A 103 -0.09 -3.69 6.73
C PHE A 103 -1.22 -4.20 7.63
N TYR A 104 -2.00 -3.30 8.22
CA TYR A 104 -3.01 -3.65 9.21
C TYR A 104 -4.41 -3.47 8.65
N GLY A 105 -5.20 -4.53 8.72
CA GLY A 105 -6.58 -4.56 8.27
C GLY A 105 -7.53 -4.97 9.39
N SER A 106 -8.84 -4.83 9.16
CA SER A 106 -9.85 -5.20 10.15
C SER A 106 -9.88 -6.70 10.50
N GLU A 107 -9.33 -7.56 9.64
CA GLU A 107 -9.43 -9.02 9.78
C GLU A 107 -8.06 -9.66 10.04
N GLN A 108 -7.01 -9.15 9.42
CA GLN A 108 -5.67 -9.71 9.50
C GLN A 108 -4.60 -8.66 9.20
N ASP A 109 -3.46 -8.84 9.85
CA ASP A 109 -2.26 -8.03 9.67
C ASP A 109 -1.21 -8.80 8.86
N PHE A 110 -0.41 -8.08 8.07
CA PHE A 110 0.62 -8.64 7.21
C PHE A 110 1.92 -7.88 7.36
N ASN A 111 3.04 -8.56 7.19
CA ASN A 111 4.35 -7.98 7.41
C ASN A 111 5.28 -8.44 6.30
N LEU A 112 6.12 -7.53 5.82
CA LEU A 112 7.27 -7.86 4.98
C LEU A 112 8.39 -6.85 5.19
N THR A 113 9.62 -7.23 4.89
CA THR A 113 10.76 -6.33 4.88
C THR A 113 11.06 -5.89 3.46
N ALA A 114 11.30 -4.60 3.23
CA ALA A 114 11.68 -4.07 1.93
C ALA A 114 12.71 -2.95 2.05
N ASP A 115 13.54 -2.78 1.02
CA ASP A 115 14.41 -1.61 0.89
C ASP A 115 13.64 -0.37 0.38
N ILE A 116 14.23 0.82 0.60
CA ILE A 116 13.63 2.10 0.21
C ILE A 116 13.23 2.14 -1.26
N GLU A 117 14.08 1.66 -2.16
CA GLU A 117 13.86 1.76 -3.61
C GLU A 117 12.74 0.81 -4.06
N SER A 118 12.61 -0.35 -3.44
CA SER A 118 11.50 -1.27 -3.64
C SER A 118 10.16 -0.64 -3.23
N VAL A 119 10.10 0.06 -2.09
CA VAL A 119 8.87 0.76 -1.65
C VAL A 119 8.50 1.91 -2.59
N ARG A 120 9.49 2.71 -3.01
CA ARG A 120 9.27 3.82 -3.96
C ARG A 120 8.80 3.36 -5.32
N ARG A 121 9.39 2.26 -5.82
CA ARG A 121 8.96 1.61 -7.07
C ARG A 121 7.52 1.13 -6.95
N PHE A 122 7.20 0.43 -5.87
CA PHE A 122 5.83 0.00 -5.59
C PHE A 122 4.85 1.18 -5.60
N GLY A 123 5.17 2.29 -4.91
CA GLY A 123 4.32 3.49 -4.92
C GLY A 123 4.12 4.08 -6.31
N SER A 124 5.16 4.07 -7.14
CA SER A 124 5.11 4.56 -8.53
C SER A 124 4.24 3.67 -9.41
N GLU A 125 4.37 2.34 -9.27
CA GLU A 125 3.53 1.35 -9.96
C GLU A 125 2.07 1.46 -9.50
N PHE A 126 1.83 1.62 -8.20
CA PHE A 126 0.51 1.78 -7.61
C PHE A 126 -0.19 3.04 -8.15
N LYS A 127 0.55 4.15 -8.26
CA LYS A 127 0.06 5.37 -8.90
C LYS A 127 -0.30 5.13 -10.38
N LEU A 128 0.58 4.50 -11.13
CA LEU A 128 0.36 4.22 -12.55
C LEU A 128 -0.91 3.37 -12.77
N ASP A 129 -1.07 2.33 -11.94
CA ASP A 129 -2.25 1.48 -11.95
C ASP A 129 -3.53 2.26 -11.64
N TRP A 130 -3.50 3.13 -10.63
CA TRP A 130 -4.65 3.98 -10.30
C TRP A 130 -5.00 4.93 -11.46
N ASP A 131 -3.99 5.53 -12.09
CA ASP A 131 -4.18 6.42 -13.23
C ASP A 131 -4.81 5.71 -14.44
N GLN A 132 -4.55 4.41 -14.59
CA GLN A 132 -5.05 3.54 -15.67
C GLN A 132 -6.30 2.75 -15.28
N ALA A 133 -6.75 2.84 -14.03
CA ALA A 133 -7.89 2.08 -13.54
C ALA A 133 -9.17 2.41 -14.33
N PRO A 134 -10.01 1.40 -14.66
CA PRO A 134 -11.25 1.62 -15.38
C PRO A 134 -12.13 2.67 -14.70
N LEU A 135 -12.64 3.61 -15.49
CA LEU A 135 -13.63 4.58 -15.02
C LEU A 135 -14.99 3.92 -15.00
N THR A 136 -15.61 3.90 -13.83
CA THR A 136 -17.05 3.62 -13.70
C THR A 136 -17.77 4.95 -13.54
N THR A 137 -18.70 5.22 -14.45
CA THR A 137 -19.75 6.22 -14.23
C THR A 137 -20.84 5.54 -13.40
N GLU A 138 -21.25 6.17 -12.30
CA GLU A 138 -22.44 5.76 -11.54
C GLU A 138 -23.68 5.64 -12.43
#